data_AF-A0A5C9AKQ8-F1
#
_entry.id   AF-A0A5C9AKQ8-F1
#
_cell.length_a   1.000
_cell.length_b   1.000
_cell.length_c   1.000
_cell.angle_alpha   90.00
_cell.angle_beta   90.00
_cell.angle_gamma   90.00
#
_symmetry.space_group_name_H-M   'P 1'
#
loop_
_entity.id
_entity.type
_entity.pdbx_description
1 polymer ?
#
loop_
_entity_poly.entity_id
_entity_poly.type
_entity_poly.pdbx_seq_one_letter_code
_entity_poly.pdbx_strand_id
1 'polypeptide(L)'
;MIERGKFRSLTLINWNGFFARTFDLDELVTTLSGGNGAGKSTTMAAFVTALIPDLTLLHFRNTTEAGATSGSRDKGLHGKLKAGVCYSMLDTINSRHQRVVVGVRLQQVAGRDRKVDIKPFAIQGLPMSVQPTQLVTETLNERQARVLPLNELKDKLEAMEGVQFKQFNSITDYHSLMFDLGIIARRLRSASDRSKFYRLIEASLYGGISSAITRSLRDYLLPENSGVRKAFQDMEAALRENRMTLEAIRVTQSDRDLFKHLISEATNYVAADYMRHANERRVHLDKALEFRRELHTSRQQLAAEQYKHVDMARELAEHNGAEGDLEADYQAASDHLNLVQTALRQQEKIERYEADLDELQIRLEEQNEVVAEAIERQEENEARAEAAELEVDELKSQLADYQQALDVQQTRAIQYNQAIAALNRAKELCHLPDLTADCAAEWLETFQAKELEATEKMLSLEQKMSMAQTAHSQFEQAYQLVVAINGPLARNEAWDVARELLREGVDQRHLAEQVQPLRMRLSELEQRLREQQEAERLLADFCKRQGKNFDIDELEALHQELEARIASLSDSVSNAREERMALRQEQEQLQSRIQSLMQRAPV
;
A
#
# COMPACT_ATOMS: atom_id res chain seq x y z
N MET A 1 -27.35 -108.27 20.73
CA MET A 1 -28.55 -108.08 19.88
C MET A 1 -29.06 -106.68 20.13
N ILE A 2 -29.27 -105.86 19.09
CA ILE A 2 -29.89 -104.54 19.24
C ILE A 2 -31.39 -104.74 19.14
N GLU A 3 -32.14 -104.41 20.19
CA GLU A 3 -33.59 -104.42 20.15
C GLU A 3 -34.10 -103.26 19.28
N ARG A 4 -35.00 -103.56 18.35
CA ARG A 4 -35.60 -102.55 17.47
C ARG A 4 -36.73 -101.86 18.22
N GLY A 5 -36.89 -100.55 17.99
CA GLY A 5 -38.04 -99.82 18.49
C GLY A 5 -39.35 -100.39 17.93
N LYS A 6 -40.40 -100.40 18.76
CA LYS A 6 -41.72 -100.97 18.42
C LYS A 6 -42.82 -99.92 18.62
N PHE A 7 -43.81 -99.95 17.73
CA PHE A 7 -45.09 -99.27 17.95
C PHE A 7 -45.94 -100.15 18.89
N ARG A 8 -46.34 -99.62 20.04
CA ARG A 8 -47.14 -100.35 21.03
C ARG A 8 -48.63 -100.25 20.76
N SER A 9 -49.12 -99.04 20.52
CA SER A 9 -50.55 -98.82 20.34
C SER A 9 -50.84 -97.53 19.60
N LEU A 10 -52.02 -97.50 18.96
CA LEU A 10 -52.62 -96.33 18.35
C LEU A 10 -53.86 -95.94 19.14
N THR A 11 -53.90 -94.72 19.64
CA THR A 11 -55.06 -94.20 20.39
C THR A 11 -55.77 -93.11 19.59
N LEU A 12 -57.07 -93.31 19.37
CA LEU A 12 -57.97 -92.35 18.72
C LEU A 12 -58.95 -91.79 19.75
N ILE A 13 -58.99 -90.46 19.88
CA ILE A 13 -59.95 -89.74 20.72
C ILE A 13 -60.81 -88.82 19.86
N ASN A 14 -62.12 -88.93 20.03
CA ASN A 14 -63.16 -88.12 19.38
C ASN A 14 -63.17 -88.19 17.84
N TRP A 15 -62.83 -89.35 17.27
CA TRP A 15 -62.98 -89.62 15.83
C TRP A 15 -64.40 -90.09 15.51
N ASN A 16 -64.81 -89.98 14.25
CA ASN A 16 -66.10 -90.47 13.79
C ASN A 16 -66.15 -92.00 13.94
N GLY A 17 -67.11 -92.51 14.74
CA GLY A 17 -67.19 -93.90 15.17
C GLY A 17 -66.36 -94.28 16.40
N PHE A 18 -65.45 -93.42 16.88
CA PHE A 18 -64.57 -93.72 18.02
C PHE A 18 -64.47 -92.54 19.00
N PHE A 19 -65.19 -92.60 20.13
CA PHE A 19 -65.09 -91.55 21.16
C PHE A 19 -63.75 -91.63 21.92
N ALA A 20 -63.37 -92.81 22.40
CA ALA A 20 -62.05 -93.07 22.96
C ALA A 20 -61.71 -94.55 22.74
N ARG A 21 -60.72 -94.83 21.88
CA ARG A 21 -60.33 -96.20 21.55
C ARG A 21 -58.82 -96.31 21.38
N THR A 22 -58.22 -97.26 22.09
CA THR A 22 -56.83 -97.68 21.90
C THR A 22 -56.81 -99.02 21.16
N PHE A 23 -55.95 -99.11 20.15
CA PHE A 23 -55.65 -100.32 19.40
C PHE A 23 -54.22 -100.71 19.72
N ASP A 24 -54.03 -101.79 20.47
CA ASP A 24 -52.70 -102.34 20.71
C ASP A 24 -52.19 -102.98 19.41
N LEU A 25 -50.93 -102.71 19.09
CA LEU A 25 -50.23 -103.25 17.95
C LEU A 25 -49.38 -104.42 18.42
N ASP A 26 -49.63 -105.58 17.84
CA ASP A 26 -48.84 -106.78 18.04
C ASP A 26 -47.44 -106.63 17.42
N GLU A 27 -46.49 -107.44 17.88
CA GLU A 27 -45.08 -107.32 17.50
C GLU A 27 -44.82 -107.57 16.01
N LEU A 28 -45.69 -108.36 15.37
CA LEU A 28 -45.54 -108.77 13.98
C LEU A 28 -46.68 -108.26 13.11
N VAL A 29 -47.92 -108.70 13.36
CA VAL A 29 -49.05 -108.38 12.48
C VAL A 29 -50.29 -108.09 13.32
N THR A 30 -50.86 -106.91 13.12
CA THR A 30 -52.18 -106.55 13.68
C THR A 30 -53.21 -106.46 12.57
N THR A 31 -54.28 -107.25 12.66
CA THR A 31 -55.39 -107.25 11.69
C THR A 31 -56.58 -106.45 12.21
N LEU A 32 -57.03 -105.47 11.42
CA LEU A 32 -58.27 -104.74 11.68
C LEU A 32 -59.45 -105.48 11.01
N SER A 33 -60.12 -106.35 11.77
CA SER A 33 -61.29 -107.10 11.32
C SER A 33 -62.59 -106.34 11.60
N GLY A 34 -63.52 -106.35 10.64
CA GLY A 34 -64.82 -105.67 10.76
C GLY A 34 -65.50 -105.50 9.40
N GLY A 35 -66.82 -105.26 9.40
CA GLY A 35 -67.61 -105.03 8.18
C GLY A 35 -67.24 -103.75 7.43
N ASN A 36 -67.83 -103.54 6.25
CA ASN A 36 -67.69 -102.27 5.52
C ASN A 36 -68.30 -101.13 6.35
N GLY A 37 -67.58 -100.00 6.46
CA GLY A 37 -68.01 -98.87 7.29
C GLY A 37 -67.69 -98.97 8.78
N ALA A 38 -67.10 -100.08 9.27
CA ALA A 38 -66.74 -100.26 10.69
C ALA A 38 -65.59 -99.35 11.19
N GLY A 39 -65.09 -98.43 10.37
CA GLY A 39 -64.03 -97.49 10.76
C GLY A 39 -62.60 -97.97 10.53
N LYS A 40 -62.36 -99.12 9.88
CA LYS A 40 -61.00 -99.63 9.56
C LYS A 40 -60.12 -98.60 8.85
N SER A 41 -60.64 -97.98 7.79
CA SER A 41 -59.95 -96.93 7.02
C SER A 41 -59.82 -95.61 7.80
N THR A 42 -60.61 -95.42 8.87
CA THR A 42 -60.47 -94.29 9.79
C THR A 42 -59.31 -94.53 10.75
N THR A 43 -59.17 -95.75 11.29
CA THR A 43 -58.02 -96.15 12.12
C THR A 43 -56.70 -95.99 11.37
N MET A 44 -56.62 -96.48 10.13
CA MET A 44 -55.42 -96.29 9.30
C MET A 44 -55.17 -94.82 8.97
N ALA A 45 -56.22 -94.03 8.70
CA ALA A 45 -56.05 -92.60 8.47
C ALA A 45 -55.51 -91.87 9.71
N ALA A 46 -55.98 -92.23 10.90
CA ALA A 46 -55.48 -91.67 12.15
C ALA A 46 -54.00 -92.01 12.37
N PHE A 47 -53.59 -93.26 12.09
CA PHE A 47 -52.19 -93.67 12.16
C PHE A 47 -51.30 -92.82 11.25
N VAL A 48 -51.68 -92.70 9.97
CA VAL A 48 -50.92 -91.93 8.97
C VAL A 48 -50.89 -90.45 9.32
N THR A 49 -51.98 -89.91 9.86
CA THR A 49 -52.06 -88.50 10.23
C THR A 49 -51.18 -88.18 11.43
N ALA A 50 -51.04 -89.09 12.40
CA ALA A 50 -50.09 -88.94 13.49
C ALA A 50 -48.64 -89.04 13.00
N LEU A 51 -48.38 -89.91 12.02
CA LEU A 51 -47.05 -90.14 11.47
C LEU A 51 -46.59 -88.99 10.55
N ILE A 52 -47.49 -88.45 9.74
CA ILE A 52 -47.24 -87.36 8.79
C ILE A 52 -48.35 -86.29 8.93
N PRO A 53 -48.18 -85.33 9.86
CA PRO A 53 -49.16 -84.25 10.08
C PRO A 53 -49.10 -83.15 9.02
N ASP A 54 -49.04 -83.52 7.74
CA ASP A 54 -48.93 -82.57 6.63
C ASP A 54 -50.21 -82.55 5.79
N LEU A 55 -51.04 -81.52 6.00
CA LEU A 55 -52.29 -81.34 5.25
C LEU A 55 -52.06 -81.25 3.74
N THR A 56 -50.87 -80.86 3.27
CA THR A 56 -50.59 -80.79 1.82
C THR A 56 -50.54 -82.17 1.17
N LEU A 57 -50.18 -83.20 1.95
CA LEU A 57 -49.98 -84.56 1.47
C LEU A 57 -51.16 -85.48 1.82
N LEU A 58 -51.77 -85.28 2.99
CA LEU A 58 -52.87 -86.11 3.47
C LEU A 58 -54.06 -86.05 2.52
N HIS A 59 -54.30 -87.17 1.83
CA HIS A 59 -55.42 -87.36 0.94
C HIS A 59 -55.88 -88.81 1.01
N PHE A 60 -57.04 -89.01 1.64
CA PHE A 60 -57.61 -90.34 1.84
C PHE A 60 -58.69 -90.60 0.80
N ARG A 61 -58.30 -91.24 -0.32
CA ARG A 61 -59.21 -91.73 -1.35
C ARG A 61 -59.93 -93.00 -0.93
N ASN A 62 -61.08 -93.24 -1.54
CA ASN A 62 -61.71 -94.55 -1.50
C ASN A 62 -60.82 -95.57 -2.23
N THR A 63 -60.83 -96.82 -1.77
CA THR A 63 -59.95 -97.88 -2.31
C THR A 63 -60.20 -98.18 -3.79
N THR A 64 -61.41 -97.93 -4.29
CA THR A 64 -61.78 -98.08 -5.71
C THR A 64 -61.19 -96.99 -6.61
N GLU A 65 -60.70 -95.89 -6.05
CA GLU A 65 -60.12 -94.74 -6.77
C GLU A 65 -58.59 -94.68 -6.62
N ALA A 66 -57.96 -95.81 -6.28
CA ALA A 66 -56.52 -95.93 -6.18
C ALA A 66 -55.87 -95.60 -7.55
N GLY A 67 -55.31 -94.39 -7.68
CA GLY A 67 -54.67 -93.90 -8.90
C GLY A 67 -55.37 -92.73 -9.60
N ALA A 68 -56.55 -92.30 -9.14
CA ALA A 68 -57.25 -91.16 -9.74
C ALA A 68 -56.50 -89.84 -9.50
N THR A 69 -56.22 -89.06 -10.54
CA THR A 69 -55.50 -87.76 -10.44
C THR A 69 -56.42 -86.61 -10.01
N SER A 70 -57.70 -86.86 -9.75
CA SER A 70 -58.69 -85.87 -9.34
C SER A 70 -58.39 -85.32 -7.95
N GLY A 71 -57.86 -84.11 -7.90
CA GLY A 71 -57.74 -83.30 -6.68
C GLY A 71 -59.11 -82.81 -6.23
N SER A 72 -59.91 -83.69 -5.62
CA SER A 72 -61.16 -83.27 -4.97
C SER A 72 -60.86 -82.27 -3.85
N ARG A 73 -61.71 -81.24 -3.70
CA ARG A 73 -61.61 -80.24 -2.62
C ARG A 73 -61.72 -80.87 -1.24
N ASP A 74 -62.35 -82.03 -1.12
CA ASP A 74 -62.42 -82.78 0.13
C ASP A 74 -61.23 -83.73 0.27
N LYS A 75 -60.39 -83.49 1.27
CA LYS A 75 -59.23 -84.35 1.59
C LYS A 75 -59.62 -85.64 2.33
N GLY A 76 -60.91 -85.83 2.63
CA GLY A 76 -61.44 -87.05 3.24
C GLY A 76 -61.11 -87.21 4.73
N LEU A 77 -60.45 -86.21 5.35
CA LEU A 77 -60.11 -86.20 6.77
C LEU A 77 -61.17 -85.50 7.63
N HIS A 78 -61.80 -84.42 7.14
CA HIS A 78 -62.78 -83.64 7.91
C HIS A 78 -63.97 -84.49 8.37
N GLY A 79 -64.57 -85.29 7.46
CA GLY A 79 -65.70 -86.17 7.78
C GLY A 79 -65.37 -87.38 8.65
N LYS A 80 -64.08 -87.65 8.90
CA LYS A 80 -63.60 -88.71 9.81
C LYS A 80 -63.47 -88.22 11.26
N LEU A 81 -63.65 -86.94 11.53
CA LEU A 81 -63.55 -86.33 12.86
C LEU A 81 -64.94 -85.93 13.38
N LYS A 82 -65.10 -85.85 14.70
CA LYS A 82 -66.25 -85.19 15.32
C LYS A 82 -65.94 -83.71 15.62
N ALA A 83 -66.97 -82.94 15.95
CA ALA A 83 -66.81 -81.58 16.43
C ALA A 83 -66.06 -81.56 17.78
N GLY A 84 -65.21 -80.56 17.97
CA GLY A 84 -64.38 -80.40 19.17
C GLY A 84 -62.92 -80.85 18.98
N VAL A 85 -62.25 -81.17 20.09
CA VAL A 85 -60.85 -81.60 20.11
C VAL A 85 -60.78 -83.10 19.85
N CYS A 86 -59.91 -83.50 18.93
CA CYS A 86 -59.64 -84.88 18.57
C CYS A 86 -58.14 -85.17 18.71
N TYR A 87 -57.79 -86.41 19.02
CA TYR A 87 -56.39 -86.84 19.11
C TYR A 87 -56.15 -88.11 18.30
N SER A 88 -54.97 -88.18 17.68
CA SER A 88 -54.38 -89.43 17.21
C SER A 88 -52.98 -89.54 17.79
N MET A 89 -52.71 -90.59 18.56
CA MET A 89 -51.45 -90.77 19.28
C MET A 89 -50.89 -92.16 19.03
N LEU A 90 -49.58 -92.20 18.80
CA LEU A 90 -48.76 -93.40 18.66
C LEU A 90 -47.93 -93.55 19.93
N ASP A 91 -48.19 -94.63 20.68
CA ASP A 91 -47.35 -95.03 21.80
C ASP A 91 -46.23 -95.91 21.25
N THR A 92 -44.98 -95.53 21.50
CA THR A 92 -43.78 -96.20 20.96
C THR A 92 -42.77 -96.47 22.06
N ILE A 93 -42.00 -97.55 21.91
CA ILE A 93 -40.80 -97.80 22.71
C ILE A 93 -39.63 -97.76 21.74
N ASN A 94 -38.66 -96.88 21.98
CA ASN A 94 -37.46 -96.80 21.16
C ASN A 94 -36.47 -97.94 21.49
N SER A 95 -35.40 -98.06 20.72
CA SER A 95 -34.33 -99.05 20.95
C SER A 95 -33.56 -98.86 22.26
N ARG A 96 -33.79 -97.76 22.98
CA ARG A 96 -33.22 -97.47 24.31
C ARG A 96 -34.20 -97.76 25.45
N HIS A 97 -35.30 -98.48 25.17
CA HIS A 97 -36.39 -98.76 26.10
C HIS A 97 -37.09 -97.53 26.69
N GLN A 98 -37.00 -96.38 26.03
CA GLN A 98 -37.72 -95.18 26.43
C GLN A 98 -39.09 -95.18 25.78
N ARG A 99 -40.13 -95.02 26.60
CA ARG A 99 -41.50 -94.82 26.12
C ARG A 99 -41.63 -93.39 25.59
N VAL A 100 -42.03 -93.27 24.33
CA VAL A 100 -42.30 -92.00 23.66
C VAL A 100 -43.69 -92.07 23.07
N VAL A 101 -44.54 -91.12 23.44
CA VAL A 101 -45.86 -90.94 22.83
C VAL A 101 -45.78 -89.78 21.86
N VAL A 102 -46.11 -90.04 20.60
CA VAL A 102 -46.04 -89.06 19.52
C VAL A 102 -47.41 -88.93 18.91
N GLY A 103 -47.94 -87.73 18.75
CA GLY A 103 -49.32 -87.57 18.35
C GLY A 103 -49.65 -86.22 17.79
N VAL A 104 -50.90 -86.12 17.35
CA VAL A 104 -51.45 -84.91 16.72
C VAL A 104 -52.80 -84.61 17.33
N ARG A 105 -53.00 -83.33 17.61
CA ARG A 105 -54.30 -82.79 18.00
C ARG A 105 -54.98 -82.25 16.75
N LEU A 106 -56.17 -82.75 16.47
CA LEU A 106 -56.99 -82.32 15.35
C LEU A 106 -58.20 -81.55 15.86
N GLN A 107 -58.60 -80.50 15.15
CA GLN A 107 -59.83 -79.77 15.45
C GLN A 107 -60.50 -79.32 14.15
N GLN A 108 -61.82 -79.53 14.03
CA GLN A 108 -62.60 -78.98 12.93
C GLN A 108 -62.73 -77.45 13.11
N VAL A 109 -62.37 -76.69 12.08
CA VAL A 109 -62.45 -75.23 12.12
C VAL A 109 -63.86 -74.81 11.74
N ALA A 110 -64.61 -74.25 12.69
CA ALA A 110 -65.99 -73.78 12.45
C ALA A 110 -66.01 -72.66 11.38
N GLY A 111 -67.00 -72.70 10.47
CA GLY A 111 -67.25 -71.64 9.49
C GLY A 111 -66.32 -71.58 8.27
N ARG A 112 -65.39 -72.54 8.10
CA ARG A 112 -64.59 -72.68 6.87
C ARG A 112 -64.78 -74.06 6.26
N ASP A 113 -65.10 -74.10 4.98
CA ASP A 113 -65.50 -75.32 4.28
C ASP A 113 -64.45 -76.44 4.40
N ARG A 114 -64.78 -77.44 5.23
CA ARG A 114 -64.05 -78.71 5.46
C ARG A 114 -62.57 -78.62 5.85
N LYS A 115 -62.12 -77.53 6.49
CA LYS A 115 -60.73 -77.38 6.97
C LYS A 115 -60.51 -77.99 8.36
N VAL A 116 -59.40 -78.70 8.53
CA VAL A 116 -58.96 -79.30 9.80
C VAL A 116 -57.68 -78.61 10.27
N ASP A 117 -57.62 -78.22 11.54
CA ASP A 117 -56.40 -77.77 12.22
C ASP A 117 -55.64 -78.97 12.77
N ILE A 118 -54.32 -79.04 12.58
CA ILE A 118 -53.46 -80.14 13.05
C ILE A 118 -52.27 -79.55 13.79
N LYS A 119 -52.11 -79.94 15.07
CA LYS A 119 -50.95 -79.57 15.89
C LYS A 119 -50.22 -80.83 16.38
N PRO A 120 -48.99 -81.09 15.90
CA PRO A 120 -48.17 -82.19 16.38
C PRO A 120 -47.58 -81.91 17.77
N PHE A 121 -47.44 -82.97 18.55
CA PHE A 121 -46.79 -82.95 19.86
C PHE A 121 -46.09 -84.28 20.16
N ALA A 122 -45.16 -84.27 21.10
CA ALA A 122 -44.51 -85.45 21.62
C ALA A 122 -44.43 -85.39 23.15
N ILE A 123 -44.56 -86.54 23.79
CA ILE A 123 -44.45 -86.75 25.23
C ILE A 123 -43.35 -87.79 25.45
N GLN A 124 -42.38 -87.46 26.29
CA GLN A 124 -41.31 -88.36 26.72
C GLN A 124 -41.39 -88.59 28.22
N GLY A 125 -40.96 -89.77 28.67
CA GLY A 125 -40.87 -90.08 30.10
C GLY A 125 -42.22 -90.44 30.75
N LEU A 126 -43.24 -90.76 29.95
CA LEU A 126 -44.55 -91.14 30.49
C LEU A 126 -44.48 -92.51 31.20
N PRO A 127 -44.87 -92.62 32.49
CA PRO A 127 -44.89 -93.89 33.21
C PRO A 127 -45.76 -94.94 32.52
N MET A 128 -45.35 -96.21 32.54
CA MET A 128 -46.07 -97.31 31.88
C MET A 128 -47.48 -97.56 32.45
N SER A 129 -47.75 -97.11 33.68
CA SER A 129 -49.07 -97.18 34.32
C SER A 129 -50.12 -96.28 33.67
N VAL A 130 -49.71 -95.17 33.04
CA VAL A 130 -50.64 -94.21 32.43
C VAL A 130 -50.96 -94.63 31.01
N GLN A 131 -52.24 -94.90 30.75
CA GLN A 131 -52.72 -95.18 29.40
C GLN A 131 -52.90 -93.89 28.60
N PRO A 132 -52.59 -93.87 27.28
CA PRO A 132 -52.77 -92.67 26.47
C PRO A 132 -54.22 -92.14 26.47
N THR A 133 -55.22 -93.02 26.61
CA THR A 133 -56.63 -92.61 26.69
C THR A 133 -56.91 -91.78 27.95
N GLN A 134 -56.46 -92.22 29.13
CA GLN A 134 -56.65 -91.53 30.42
C GLN A 134 -55.86 -90.22 30.52
N LEU A 135 -54.80 -90.09 29.70
CA LEU A 135 -53.97 -88.89 29.67
C LEU A 135 -54.74 -87.70 29.09
N VAL A 136 -55.46 -87.89 27.98
CA VAL A 136 -56.19 -86.82 27.26
C VAL A 136 -57.68 -86.72 27.60
N THR A 137 -58.25 -87.67 28.35
CA THR A 137 -59.62 -87.56 28.85
C THR A 137 -59.64 -87.23 30.34
N GLU A 138 -60.67 -86.50 30.74
CA GLU A 138 -61.01 -86.22 32.15
C GLU A 138 -62.44 -86.70 32.39
N THR A 139 -62.63 -87.54 33.40
CA THR A 139 -63.95 -88.05 33.80
C THR A 139 -64.56 -87.09 34.82
N LEU A 140 -65.50 -86.25 34.39
CA LEU A 140 -66.18 -85.27 35.25
C LEU A 140 -67.23 -85.93 36.16
N ASN A 141 -67.85 -87.04 35.71
CA ASN A 141 -68.79 -87.91 36.44
C ASN A 141 -68.75 -89.33 35.81
N GLU A 142 -69.30 -90.38 36.45
CA GLU A 142 -69.26 -91.78 35.96
C GLU A 142 -69.77 -91.97 34.51
N ARG A 143 -70.61 -91.07 33.99
CA ARG A 143 -71.20 -91.18 32.63
C ARG A 143 -70.68 -90.17 31.60
N GLN A 144 -69.86 -89.18 31.97
CA GLN A 144 -69.41 -88.15 31.03
C GLN A 144 -67.90 -87.93 31.10
N ALA A 145 -67.23 -88.24 29.99
CA ALA A 145 -65.83 -87.94 29.78
C ALA A 145 -65.67 -86.70 28.89
N ARG A 146 -64.76 -85.80 29.28
CA ARG A 146 -64.38 -84.59 28.54
C ARG A 146 -62.98 -84.81 27.95
N VAL A 147 -62.75 -84.29 26.75
CA VAL A 147 -61.45 -84.32 26.08
C VAL A 147 -60.69 -83.02 26.37
N LEU A 148 -59.47 -83.13 26.88
CA LEU A 148 -58.64 -81.99 27.26
C LEU A 148 -58.01 -81.31 26.02
N PRO A 149 -58.08 -79.97 25.88
CA PRO A 149 -57.29 -79.24 24.90
C PRO A 149 -55.80 -79.29 25.23
N LEU A 150 -54.94 -78.95 24.26
CA LEU A 150 -53.48 -79.03 24.41
C LEU A 150 -52.91 -78.18 25.56
N ASN A 151 -53.60 -77.10 25.94
CA ASN A 151 -53.17 -76.23 27.04
C ASN A 151 -53.38 -76.93 28.39
N GLU A 152 -54.59 -77.43 28.66
CA GLU A 152 -54.89 -78.21 29.87
C GLU A 152 -54.06 -79.50 29.94
N LEU A 153 -53.78 -80.12 28.78
CA LEU A 153 -52.89 -81.28 28.71
C LEU A 153 -51.44 -80.92 29.09
N LYS A 154 -50.96 -79.76 28.66
CA LYS A 154 -49.63 -79.26 29.02
C LYS A 154 -49.52 -79.10 30.54
N ASP A 155 -50.49 -78.43 31.16
CA ASP A 155 -50.50 -78.18 32.60
C ASP A 155 -50.54 -79.50 33.41
N LYS A 156 -51.34 -80.48 32.96
CA LYS A 156 -51.40 -81.83 33.56
C LYS A 156 -50.09 -82.60 33.43
N LEU A 157 -49.36 -82.44 32.33
CA LEU A 157 -48.08 -83.12 32.09
C LEU A 157 -46.92 -82.44 32.83
N GLU A 158 -46.94 -81.13 32.99
CA GLU A 158 -45.95 -80.38 33.79
C GLU A 158 -46.06 -80.69 35.29
N ALA A 159 -47.26 -81.04 35.77
CA ALA A 159 -47.46 -81.54 37.14
C ALA A 159 -46.89 -82.95 37.40
N MET A 160 -46.58 -83.73 36.35
CA MET A 160 -45.97 -85.05 36.48
C MET A 160 -44.45 -84.96 36.41
N GLU A 161 -43.77 -85.39 37.47
CA GLU A 161 -42.31 -85.36 37.53
C GLU A 161 -41.65 -86.25 36.46
N GLY A 162 -40.69 -85.70 35.72
CA GLY A 162 -39.93 -86.42 34.68
C GLY A 162 -40.59 -86.51 33.31
N VAL A 163 -41.82 -86.01 33.14
CA VAL A 163 -42.52 -86.02 31.84
C VAL A 163 -42.19 -84.76 31.04
N GLN A 164 -41.67 -84.94 29.82
CA GLN A 164 -41.41 -83.83 28.91
C GLN A 164 -42.48 -83.77 27.83
N PHE A 165 -43.20 -82.66 27.77
CA PHE A 165 -44.18 -82.39 26.73
C PHE A 165 -43.67 -81.30 25.78
N LYS A 166 -43.65 -81.59 24.47
CA LYS A 166 -43.21 -80.66 23.42
C LYS A 166 -44.28 -80.53 22.35
N GLN A 167 -44.74 -79.31 22.11
CA GLN A 167 -45.60 -78.97 20.96
C GLN A 167 -44.75 -78.45 19.82
N PHE A 168 -45.13 -78.78 18.59
CA PHE A 168 -44.39 -78.38 17.40
C PHE A 168 -45.24 -77.48 16.50
N ASN A 169 -44.70 -76.31 16.17
CA ASN A 169 -45.28 -75.44 15.14
C ASN A 169 -44.82 -75.85 13.73
N SER A 170 -43.62 -76.41 13.62
CA SER A 170 -43.08 -76.92 12.36
C SER A 170 -43.09 -78.45 12.30
N ILE A 171 -43.57 -78.99 11.17
CA ILE A 171 -43.55 -80.42 10.89
C ILE A 171 -42.11 -80.94 10.79
N THR A 172 -41.15 -80.11 10.35
CA THR A 172 -39.73 -80.50 10.25
C THR A 172 -39.14 -80.84 11.59
N ASP A 173 -39.51 -80.09 12.63
CA ASP A 173 -38.95 -80.24 13.97
C ASP A 173 -39.56 -81.46 14.66
N TYR A 174 -40.86 -81.67 14.42
CA TYR A 174 -41.55 -82.90 14.81
C TYR A 174 -40.88 -84.16 14.21
N HIS A 175 -40.64 -84.17 12.89
CA HIS A 175 -39.98 -85.29 12.22
C HIS A 175 -38.50 -85.42 12.59
N SER A 176 -37.82 -84.32 12.92
CA SER A 176 -36.44 -84.37 13.42
C SER A 176 -36.39 -85.03 14.79
N LEU A 177 -37.29 -84.68 15.71
CA LEU A 177 -37.39 -85.35 17.00
C LEU A 177 -37.73 -86.84 16.84
N MET A 178 -38.68 -87.18 15.98
CA MET A 178 -39.02 -88.58 15.71
C MET A 178 -37.82 -89.37 15.15
N PHE A 179 -36.97 -88.73 14.35
CA PHE A 179 -35.76 -89.37 13.80
C PHE A 179 -34.70 -89.57 14.88
N ASP A 180 -34.44 -88.54 15.70
CA ASP A 180 -33.46 -88.60 16.77
C ASP A 180 -33.83 -89.64 17.85
N LEU A 181 -35.14 -89.81 18.10
CA LEU A 181 -35.67 -90.83 19.02
C LEU A 181 -35.82 -92.22 18.37
N GLY A 182 -35.51 -92.37 17.08
CA GLY A 182 -35.53 -93.66 16.39
C GLY A 182 -36.93 -94.19 16.04
N ILE A 183 -37.94 -93.32 15.94
CA ILE A 183 -39.31 -93.69 15.57
C ILE A 183 -39.48 -93.76 14.04
N ILE A 184 -38.78 -92.88 13.30
CA ILE A 184 -38.79 -92.86 11.83
C ILE A 184 -37.41 -93.24 11.28
N ALA A 185 -37.38 -94.03 10.21
CA ALA A 185 -36.16 -94.56 9.62
C ALA A 185 -35.40 -93.56 8.71
N ARG A 186 -36.05 -92.49 8.23
CA ARG A 186 -35.46 -91.51 7.32
C ARG A 186 -35.64 -90.10 7.85
N ARG A 187 -34.59 -89.28 7.71
CA ARG A 187 -34.63 -87.87 8.09
C ARG A 187 -35.43 -87.06 7.06
N LEU A 188 -36.57 -86.51 7.48
CA LEU A 188 -37.48 -85.75 6.61
C LEU A 188 -37.21 -84.24 6.75
N ARG A 189 -36.18 -83.74 6.05
CA ARG A 189 -35.80 -82.31 6.13
C ARG A 189 -36.71 -81.44 5.28
N SER A 190 -37.05 -81.90 4.08
CA SER A 190 -37.79 -81.13 3.08
C SER A 190 -39.21 -81.66 2.85
N ALA A 191 -40.06 -80.84 2.22
CA ALA A 191 -41.36 -81.27 1.73
C ALA A 191 -41.25 -82.39 0.67
N SER A 192 -40.16 -82.41 -0.12
CA SER A 192 -39.88 -83.48 -1.07
C SER A 192 -39.64 -84.81 -0.34
N ASP A 193 -38.86 -84.80 0.74
CA ASP A 193 -38.61 -85.99 1.55
C ASP A 193 -39.91 -86.49 2.19
N ARG A 194 -40.73 -85.57 2.72
CA ARG A 194 -42.05 -85.91 3.26
C ARG A 194 -42.97 -86.47 2.18
N SER A 195 -42.96 -85.91 0.98
CA SER A 195 -43.78 -86.41 -0.15
C SER A 195 -43.37 -87.81 -0.56
N LYS A 196 -42.07 -88.06 -0.71
CA LYS A 196 -41.52 -89.39 -0.99
C LYS A 196 -41.92 -90.39 0.10
N PHE A 197 -41.82 -89.99 1.37
CA PHE A 197 -42.14 -90.86 2.49
C PHE A 197 -43.65 -91.13 2.60
N TYR A 198 -44.49 -90.12 2.43
CA TYR A 198 -45.94 -90.27 2.36
C TYR A 198 -46.34 -91.21 1.21
N ARG A 199 -45.77 -91.07 0.02
CA ARG A 199 -46.05 -91.96 -1.12
C ARG A 199 -45.67 -93.41 -0.86
N LEU A 200 -44.61 -93.68 -0.10
CA LEU A 200 -44.26 -95.05 0.31
C LEU A 200 -45.33 -95.63 1.24
N ILE A 201 -45.79 -94.84 2.21
CA ILE A 201 -46.88 -95.25 3.11
C ILE A 201 -48.18 -95.42 2.32
N GLU A 202 -48.53 -94.48 1.45
CA GLU A 202 -49.72 -94.53 0.59
C GLU A 202 -49.74 -95.79 -0.29
N ALA A 203 -48.61 -96.13 -0.92
CA ALA A 203 -48.46 -97.37 -1.69
C ALA A 203 -48.71 -98.62 -0.84
N SER A 204 -48.25 -98.62 0.41
CA SER A 204 -48.51 -99.73 1.35
C SER A 204 -49.97 -99.82 1.80
N LEU A 205 -50.68 -98.69 1.88
CA LEU A 205 -52.08 -98.64 2.33
C LEU A 205 -53.06 -99.10 1.26
N TYR A 206 -52.86 -98.66 0.01
CA TYR A 206 -53.73 -99.02 -1.11
C TYR A 206 -53.34 -100.38 -1.72
N GLY A 207 -52.10 -100.83 -1.49
CA GLY A 207 -51.56 -102.02 -2.11
C GLY A 207 -51.19 -101.81 -3.58
N GLY A 208 -50.30 -102.67 -4.09
CA GLY A 208 -49.86 -102.66 -5.49
C GLY A 208 -48.60 -101.84 -5.75
N ILE A 209 -48.15 -101.85 -7.02
CA ILE A 209 -46.93 -101.16 -7.46
C ILE A 209 -47.27 -99.70 -7.76
N SER A 210 -46.76 -98.78 -6.94
CA SER A 210 -46.96 -97.34 -7.17
C SER A 210 -46.16 -96.87 -8.40
N SER A 211 -46.88 -96.37 -9.41
CA SER A 211 -46.28 -95.79 -10.63
C SER A 211 -45.37 -94.58 -10.34
N ALA A 212 -45.66 -93.84 -9.27
CA ALA A 212 -44.86 -92.71 -8.83
C ALA A 212 -43.52 -93.14 -8.20
N ILE A 213 -43.47 -94.33 -7.57
CA ILE A 213 -42.23 -94.89 -7.03
C ILE A 213 -41.40 -95.51 -8.15
N THR A 214 -42.02 -96.26 -9.06
CA THR A 214 -41.31 -96.91 -10.17
C THR A 214 -40.64 -95.91 -11.11
N ARG A 215 -41.28 -94.77 -11.40
CA ARG A 215 -40.71 -93.73 -12.28
C ARG A 215 -39.44 -93.09 -11.73
N SER A 216 -39.30 -93.01 -10.40
CA SER A 216 -38.15 -92.38 -9.73
C SER A 216 -37.49 -93.30 -8.70
N LEU A 217 -37.37 -94.60 -9.02
CA LEU A 217 -36.74 -95.61 -8.15
C LEU A 217 -35.36 -95.18 -7.65
N ARG A 218 -34.58 -94.53 -8.52
CA ARG A 218 -33.27 -93.97 -8.19
C ARG A 218 -33.31 -93.12 -6.92
N ASP A 219 -34.31 -92.26 -6.81
CA ASP A 219 -34.44 -91.27 -5.74
C ASP A 219 -34.90 -91.88 -4.41
N TYR A 220 -35.39 -93.12 -4.43
CA TYR A 220 -35.78 -93.87 -3.24
C TYR A 220 -34.68 -94.83 -2.78
N LEU A 221 -33.85 -95.34 -3.70
CA LEU A 221 -32.87 -96.39 -3.43
C LEU A 221 -31.44 -95.89 -3.29
N LEU A 222 -31.02 -94.91 -4.10
CA LEU A 222 -29.63 -94.45 -4.09
C LEU A 222 -29.45 -93.26 -3.14
N PRO A 223 -28.52 -93.34 -2.18
CA PRO A 223 -28.16 -92.19 -1.36
C PRO A 223 -27.36 -91.17 -2.20
N GLU A 224 -27.62 -89.88 -1.99
CA GLU A 224 -26.81 -88.82 -2.57
C GLU A 224 -25.50 -88.65 -1.79
N ASN A 225 -24.37 -89.08 -2.38
CA ASN A 225 -23.04 -88.92 -1.78
C ASN A 225 -22.49 -87.51 -2.02
N SER A 226 -22.72 -86.59 -1.09
CA SER A 226 -22.21 -85.21 -1.18
C SER A 226 -20.67 -85.10 -1.20
N GLY A 227 -19.97 -86.12 -0.70
CA GLY A 227 -18.50 -86.15 -0.67
C GLY A 227 -17.87 -86.22 -2.06
N VAL A 228 -18.50 -86.92 -3.01
CA VAL A 228 -17.97 -87.04 -4.38
C VAL A 228 -17.98 -85.67 -5.08
N ARG A 229 -19.08 -84.94 -4.97
CA ARG A 229 -19.21 -83.61 -5.59
C ARG A 229 -18.17 -82.62 -5.05
N LYS A 230 -17.93 -82.65 -3.73
CA LYS A 230 -16.93 -81.79 -3.09
C LYS A 230 -15.51 -82.13 -3.56
N ALA A 231 -15.15 -83.41 -3.61
CA ALA A 231 -13.82 -83.83 -4.06
C ALA A 231 -13.50 -83.41 -5.50
N PHE A 232 -14.48 -83.45 -6.41
CA PHE A 232 -14.29 -82.96 -7.78
C PHE A 232 -14.06 -81.44 -7.84
N GLN A 233 -14.78 -80.65 -7.04
CA GLN A 233 -14.60 -79.20 -6.99
C GLN A 233 -13.22 -78.80 -6.46
N ASP A 234 -12.77 -79.49 -5.40
CA ASP A 234 -11.46 -79.23 -4.80
C ASP A 234 -10.33 -79.60 -5.78
N MET A 235 -10.47 -80.68 -6.55
CA MET A 235 -9.50 -81.07 -7.58
C MET A 235 -9.47 -80.09 -8.77
N GLU A 236 -10.62 -79.60 -9.21
CA GLU A 236 -10.69 -78.63 -10.31
C GLU A 236 -10.02 -77.30 -9.93
N ALA A 237 -10.20 -76.85 -8.70
CA ALA A 237 -9.51 -75.66 -8.17
C ALA A 237 -7.98 -75.85 -8.18
N ALA A 238 -7.48 -76.98 -7.69
CA ALA A 238 -6.05 -77.28 -7.66
C ALA A 238 -5.42 -77.38 -9.06
N LEU A 239 -6.14 -77.94 -10.03
CA LEU A 239 -5.67 -77.99 -11.43
C LEU A 239 -5.60 -76.59 -12.06
N ARG A 240 -6.58 -75.73 -11.76
CA ARG A 240 -6.60 -74.35 -12.26
C ARG A 240 -5.45 -73.53 -11.70
N GLU A 241 -5.15 -73.68 -10.42
CA GLU A 241 -4.04 -73.01 -9.76
C GLU A 241 -2.69 -73.42 -10.35
N ASN A 242 -2.46 -74.73 -10.54
CA ASN A 242 -1.24 -75.23 -11.20
C ASN A 242 -1.06 -74.69 -12.63
N ARG A 243 -2.16 -74.47 -13.36
CA ARG A 243 -2.07 -73.86 -14.69
C ARG A 243 -1.62 -72.40 -14.62
N MET A 244 -2.18 -71.62 -13.69
CA MET A 244 -1.80 -70.22 -13.49
C MET A 244 -0.33 -70.08 -13.07
N THR A 245 0.16 -70.97 -12.21
CA THR A 245 1.58 -70.96 -11.80
C THR A 245 2.52 -71.30 -12.95
N LEU A 246 2.16 -72.26 -13.81
CA LEU A 246 2.93 -72.58 -15.02
C LEU A 246 2.97 -71.41 -16.01
N GLU A 247 1.85 -70.72 -16.22
CA GLU A 247 1.80 -69.53 -17.07
C GLU A 247 2.64 -68.38 -16.48
N ALA A 248 2.58 -68.15 -15.16
CA ALA A 248 3.42 -67.17 -14.49
C ALA A 248 4.92 -67.49 -14.62
N ILE A 249 5.32 -68.76 -14.44
CA ILE A 249 6.71 -69.20 -14.65
C ILE A 249 7.16 -68.90 -16.09
N ARG A 250 6.32 -69.21 -17.09
CA ARG A 250 6.65 -68.94 -18.49
C ARG A 250 6.84 -67.44 -18.77
N VAL A 251 5.99 -66.59 -18.21
CA VAL A 251 6.14 -65.12 -18.34
C VAL A 251 7.42 -64.64 -17.66
N THR A 252 7.70 -65.11 -16.44
CA THR A 252 8.95 -64.72 -15.76
C THR A 252 10.21 -65.18 -16.50
N GLN A 253 10.17 -66.32 -17.20
CA GLN A 253 11.25 -66.77 -18.06
C GLN A 253 11.41 -65.87 -19.30
N SER A 254 10.31 -65.51 -19.98
CA SER A 254 10.39 -64.58 -21.11
C SER A 254 10.88 -63.19 -20.68
N ASP A 255 10.45 -62.71 -19.52
CA ASP A 255 10.89 -61.43 -18.97
C ASP A 255 12.38 -61.48 -18.63
N ARG A 256 12.86 -62.57 -18.02
CA ARG A 256 14.28 -62.78 -17.75
C ARG A 256 15.11 -62.78 -19.03
N ASP A 257 14.65 -63.45 -20.08
CA ASP A 257 15.34 -63.49 -21.37
C ASP A 257 15.36 -62.10 -22.02
N LEU A 258 14.23 -61.36 -21.95
CA LEU A 258 14.16 -59.97 -22.37
C LEU A 258 15.15 -59.09 -21.59
N PHE A 259 15.21 -59.22 -20.26
CA PHE A 259 16.18 -58.48 -19.44
C PHE A 259 17.61 -58.84 -19.79
N LYS A 260 17.91 -60.12 -20.03
CA LYS A 260 19.25 -60.56 -20.46
C LYS A 260 19.62 -59.94 -21.81
N HIS A 261 18.70 -59.92 -22.77
CA HIS A 261 18.90 -59.26 -24.06
C HIS A 261 19.06 -57.75 -23.91
N LEU A 262 18.22 -57.10 -23.11
CA LEU A 262 18.30 -55.66 -22.87
C LEU A 262 19.61 -55.28 -22.19
N ILE A 263 20.06 -56.05 -21.19
CA ILE A 263 21.35 -55.84 -20.54
C ILE A 263 22.47 -55.98 -21.58
N SER A 264 22.45 -57.03 -22.41
CA SER A 264 23.45 -57.23 -23.46
C SER A 264 23.49 -56.05 -24.45
N GLU A 265 22.33 -55.63 -24.96
CA GLU A 265 22.22 -54.49 -25.88
C GLU A 265 22.59 -53.17 -25.23
N ALA A 266 22.21 -52.95 -23.96
CA ALA A 266 22.61 -51.77 -23.20
C ALA A 266 24.12 -51.75 -22.96
N THR A 267 24.75 -52.88 -22.61
CA THR A 267 26.22 -52.96 -22.52
C THR A 267 26.88 -52.71 -23.87
N ASN A 268 26.35 -53.25 -24.96
CA ASN A 268 26.86 -53.00 -26.31
C ASN A 268 26.72 -51.52 -26.69
N TYR A 269 25.57 -50.90 -26.39
CA TYR A 269 25.31 -49.50 -26.63
C TYR A 269 26.24 -48.60 -25.81
N VAL A 270 26.38 -48.85 -24.50
CA VAL A 270 27.30 -48.09 -23.64
C VAL A 270 28.75 -48.29 -24.09
N ALA A 271 29.14 -49.50 -24.51
CA ALA A 271 30.47 -49.73 -25.07
C ALA A 271 30.68 -48.98 -26.38
N ALA A 272 29.68 -48.98 -27.28
CA ALA A 272 29.73 -48.24 -28.53
C ALA A 272 29.77 -46.72 -28.30
N ASP A 273 28.99 -46.21 -27.35
CA ASP A 273 28.96 -44.81 -26.96
C ASP A 273 30.27 -44.39 -26.28
N TYR A 274 30.81 -45.23 -25.40
CA TYR A 274 32.14 -45.02 -24.83
C TYR A 274 33.23 -44.98 -25.92
N MET A 275 33.19 -45.90 -26.88
CA MET A 275 34.12 -45.91 -28.01
C MET A 275 33.93 -44.70 -28.91
N ARG A 276 32.69 -44.27 -29.15
CA ARG A 276 32.37 -43.04 -29.87
C ARG A 276 32.95 -41.83 -29.15
N HIS A 277 32.69 -41.65 -27.86
CA HIS A 277 33.24 -40.56 -27.07
C HIS A 277 34.76 -40.65 -26.90
N ALA A 278 35.34 -41.84 -26.84
CA ALA A 278 36.80 -42.00 -26.88
C ALA A 278 37.36 -41.56 -28.24
N ASN A 279 36.71 -41.91 -29.35
CA ASN A 279 37.09 -41.49 -30.69
C ASN A 279 36.86 -39.99 -30.91
N GLU A 280 35.75 -39.42 -30.47
CA GLU A 280 35.48 -37.98 -30.50
C GLU A 280 36.50 -37.24 -29.66
N ARG A 281 36.81 -37.70 -28.43
CA ARG A 281 37.89 -37.15 -27.61
C ARG A 281 39.24 -37.25 -28.33
N ARG A 282 39.53 -38.38 -28.98
CA ARG A 282 40.77 -38.52 -29.77
C ARG A 282 40.80 -37.50 -30.90
N VAL A 283 39.73 -37.37 -31.69
CA VAL A 283 39.62 -36.38 -32.77
C VAL A 283 39.72 -34.95 -32.22
N HIS A 284 39.11 -34.64 -31.09
CA HIS A 284 39.23 -33.33 -30.45
C HIS A 284 40.63 -33.07 -29.90
N LEU A 285 41.29 -34.07 -29.33
CA LEU A 285 42.68 -33.99 -28.88
C LEU A 285 43.62 -33.83 -30.07
N ASP A 286 43.42 -34.57 -31.16
CA ASP A 286 44.18 -34.45 -32.41
C ASP A 286 44.02 -33.04 -32.97
N LYS A 287 42.78 -32.53 -33.08
CA LYS A 287 42.51 -31.13 -33.47
C LYS A 287 43.12 -30.11 -32.51
N ALA A 288 43.06 -30.35 -31.20
CA ALA A 288 43.67 -29.46 -30.22
C ALA A 288 45.21 -29.49 -30.30
N LEU A 289 45.80 -30.64 -30.62
CA LEU A 289 47.23 -30.77 -30.89
C LEU A 289 47.60 -30.11 -32.22
N GLU A 290 46.78 -30.23 -33.26
CA GLU A 290 46.91 -29.49 -34.52
C GLU A 290 46.82 -27.99 -34.27
N PHE A 291 45.77 -27.49 -33.62
CA PHE A 291 45.66 -26.07 -33.25
C PHE A 291 46.79 -25.63 -32.33
N ARG A 292 47.27 -26.47 -31.42
CA ARG A 292 48.43 -26.15 -30.58
C ARG A 292 49.71 -26.09 -31.41
N ARG A 293 49.89 -26.98 -32.39
CA ARG A 293 51.00 -26.92 -33.35
C ARG A 293 50.89 -25.67 -34.21
N GLU A 294 49.73 -25.37 -34.79
CA GLU A 294 49.45 -24.16 -35.55
C GLU A 294 49.64 -22.89 -34.72
N LEU A 295 49.23 -22.89 -33.45
CA LEU A 295 49.46 -21.78 -32.54
C LEU A 295 50.93 -21.68 -32.15
N HIS A 296 51.65 -22.79 -31.99
CA HIS A 296 53.09 -22.76 -31.76
C HIS A 296 53.85 -22.29 -33.00
N THR A 297 53.49 -22.75 -34.20
CA THR A 297 54.08 -22.29 -35.46
C THR A 297 53.71 -20.85 -35.72
N SER A 298 52.46 -20.44 -35.48
CA SER A 298 52.01 -19.05 -35.58
C SER A 298 52.67 -18.18 -34.52
N ARG A 299 52.91 -18.64 -33.29
CA ARG A 299 53.68 -17.92 -32.28
C ARG A 299 55.16 -17.85 -32.62
N GLN A 300 55.74 -18.91 -33.20
CA GLN A 300 57.11 -18.89 -33.69
C GLN A 300 57.25 -17.97 -34.90
N GLN A 301 56.30 -17.99 -35.82
CA GLN A 301 56.20 -17.06 -36.94
C GLN A 301 55.97 -15.64 -36.43
N LEU A 302 55.05 -15.41 -35.49
CA LEU A 302 54.81 -14.11 -34.88
C LEU A 302 56.04 -13.65 -34.11
N ALA A 303 56.75 -14.52 -33.40
CA ALA A 303 58.00 -14.16 -32.73
C ALA A 303 59.12 -13.88 -33.73
N ALA A 304 59.18 -14.61 -34.84
CA ALA A 304 60.13 -14.36 -35.92
C ALA A 304 59.77 -13.08 -36.69
N GLU A 305 58.49 -12.82 -36.93
CA GLU A 305 57.98 -11.59 -37.54
C GLU A 305 58.06 -10.44 -36.55
N GLN A 306 57.90 -10.63 -35.25
CA GLN A 306 58.16 -9.62 -34.22
C GLN A 306 59.64 -9.32 -34.12
N TYR A 307 60.50 -10.34 -34.19
CA TYR A 307 61.94 -10.16 -34.26
C TYR A 307 62.32 -9.43 -35.55
N LYS A 308 61.78 -9.84 -36.70
CA LYS A 308 61.91 -9.10 -37.97
C LYS A 308 61.27 -7.73 -37.93
N HIS A 309 60.20 -7.49 -37.18
CA HIS A 309 59.56 -6.18 -37.04
C HIS A 309 60.34 -5.32 -36.07
N VAL A 310 61.01 -5.89 -35.07
CA VAL A 310 61.93 -5.18 -34.18
C VAL A 310 63.21 -4.86 -34.94
N ASP A 311 63.74 -5.80 -35.72
CA ASP A 311 64.88 -5.57 -36.60
C ASP A 311 64.51 -4.60 -37.72
N MET A 312 63.35 -4.73 -38.38
CA MET A 312 62.86 -3.79 -39.39
C MET A 312 62.46 -2.46 -38.77
N ALA A 313 61.93 -2.41 -37.53
CA ALA A 313 61.66 -1.15 -36.83
C ALA A 313 62.95 -0.50 -36.34
N ARG A 314 63.98 -1.30 -36.04
CA ARG A 314 65.32 -0.83 -35.72
C ARG A 314 66.00 -0.34 -36.99
N GLU A 315 65.97 -1.08 -38.08
CA GLU A 315 66.44 -0.67 -39.40
C GLU A 315 65.63 0.54 -39.89
N LEU A 316 64.32 0.60 -39.70
CA LEU A 316 63.48 1.77 -39.97
C LEU A 316 63.74 2.90 -38.98
N ALA A 317 64.17 2.67 -37.74
CA ALA A 317 64.54 3.73 -36.81
C ALA A 317 65.97 4.22 -37.06
N GLU A 318 66.85 3.35 -37.54
CA GLU A 318 68.18 3.67 -38.05
C GLU A 318 68.07 4.36 -39.41
N HIS A 319 67.10 3.98 -40.25
CA HIS A 319 66.79 4.62 -41.53
C HIS A 319 65.95 5.88 -41.35
N ASN A 320 64.97 5.95 -40.45
CA ASN A 320 64.26 7.19 -40.09
C ASN A 320 65.15 8.09 -39.24
N GLY A 321 66.10 7.51 -38.52
CA GLY A 321 67.16 8.24 -37.82
C GLY A 321 68.14 8.81 -38.84
N ALA A 322 68.60 8.01 -39.80
CA ALA A 322 69.47 8.47 -40.88
C ALA A 322 68.74 9.34 -41.90
N GLU A 323 67.46 9.13 -42.18
CA GLU A 323 66.58 9.98 -42.97
C GLU A 323 66.21 11.20 -42.17
N GLY A 324 66.03 11.11 -40.85
CA GLY A 324 65.82 12.25 -39.96
C GLY A 324 67.08 13.09 -39.80
N ASP A 325 68.26 12.47 -39.79
CA ASP A 325 69.56 13.11 -39.83
C ASP A 325 69.82 13.65 -41.24
N LEU A 326 69.48 12.92 -42.32
CA LEU A 326 69.53 13.43 -43.70
C LEU A 326 68.48 14.51 -43.95
N GLU A 327 67.32 14.47 -43.31
CA GLU A 327 66.25 15.45 -43.39
C GLU A 327 66.59 16.62 -42.51
N ALA A 328 67.26 16.45 -41.37
CA ALA A 328 67.80 17.52 -40.57
C ALA A 328 69.01 18.14 -41.27
N ASP A 329 69.84 17.37 -41.97
CA ASP A 329 70.93 17.85 -42.81
C ASP A 329 70.40 18.44 -44.11
N TYR A 330 69.30 17.93 -44.67
CA TYR A 330 68.62 18.48 -45.84
C TYR A 330 67.80 19.71 -45.47
N GLN A 331 67.17 19.75 -44.30
CA GLN A 331 66.50 20.92 -43.75
C GLN A 331 67.54 21.92 -43.30
N ALA A 332 68.66 21.53 -42.69
CA ALA A 332 69.76 22.43 -42.40
C ALA A 332 70.41 22.90 -43.71
N ALA A 333 70.60 22.06 -44.72
CA ALA A 333 71.12 22.45 -46.02
C ALA A 333 70.08 23.24 -46.83
N SER A 334 68.78 23.00 -46.63
CA SER A 334 67.66 23.72 -47.25
C SER A 334 67.42 25.02 -46.53
N ASP A 335 67.64 25.09 -45.22
CA ASP A 335 67.63 26.28 -44.38
C ASP A 335 68.90 27.06 -44.62
N HIS A 336 70.05 26.43 -44.81
CA HIS A 336 71.28 27.06 -45.28
C HIS A 336 71.14 27.48 -46.72
N LEU A 337 70.49 26.72 -47.59
CA LEU A 337 70.19 27.12 -48.97
C LEU A 337 69.12 28.20 -48.98
N ASN A 338 68.15 28.18 -48.07
CA ASN A 338 67.11 29.20 -47.93
C ASN A 338 67.70 30.42 -47.27
N LEU A 339 68.67 30.30 -46.37
CA LEU A 339 69.42 31.40 -45.78
C LEU A 339 70.41 31.93 -46.78
N VAL A 340 71.01 31.10 -47.64
CA VAL A 340 71.90 31.52 -48.72
C VAL A 340 71.08 32.09 -49.86
N GLN A 341 69.91 31.56 -50.20
CA GLN A 341 68.98 32.10 -51.21
C GLN A 341 68.18 33.26 -50.65
N THR A 342 67.93 33.34 -49.34
CA THR A 342 67.38 34.53 -48.69
C THR A 342 68.49 35.54 -48.53
N ALA A 343 69.74 35.16 -48.29
CA ALA A 343 70.88 36.05 -48.33
C ALA A 343 71.18 36.47 -49.76
N LEU A 344 70.98 35.61 -50.77
CA LEU A 344 71.13 35.93 -52.18
C LEU A 344 69.95 36.77 -52.65
N ARG A 345 68.72 36.48 -52.19
CA ARG A 345 67.55 37.33 -52.43
C ARG A 345 67.66 38.63 -51.67
N GLN A 346 68.23 38.65 -50.47
CA GLN A 346 68.53 39.86 -49.71
C GLN A 346 69.68 40.59 -50.36
N GLN A 347 70.66 39.91 -50.93
CA GLN A 347 71.77 40.49 -51.67
C GLN A 347 71.25 41.06 -52.99
N GLU A 348 70.45 40.33 -53.77
CA GLU A 348 69.75 40.83 -54.95
C GLU A 348 68.75 41.92 -54.60
N LYS A 349 68.18 41.90 -53.40
CA LYS A 349 67.27 42.93 -52.89
C LYS A 349 68.05 44.12 -52.35
N ILE A 350 69.26 43.93 -51.85
CA ILE A 350 70.22 44.97 -51.49
C ILE A 350 70.75 45.57 -52.77
N GLU A 351 71.16 44.82 -53.77
CA GLU A 351 71.58 45.30 -55.10
C GLU A 351 70.42 45.98 -55.83
N ARG A 352 69.19 45.46 -55.72
CA ARG A 352 67.99 46.17 -56.18
C ARG A 352 67.72 47.41 -55.35
N TYR A 353 67.91 47.40 -54.03
CA TYR A 353 67.77 48.59 -53.20
C TYR A 353 68.92 49.57 -53.40
N GLU A 354 70.11 49.15 -53.77
CA GLU A 354 71.25 49.99 -54.12
C GLU A 354 70.97 50.61 -55.49
N ALA A 355 70.47 49.85 -56.46
CA ALA A 355 70.00 50.38 -57.73
C ALA A 355 68.77 51.29 -57.58
N ASP A 356 67.82 50.94 -56.71
CA ASP A 356 66.65 51.76 -56.39
C ASP A 356 67.10 52.98 -55.57
N LEU A 357 68.13 52.90 -54.74
CA LEU A 357 68.70 54.03 -54.01
C LEU A 357 69.49 54.93 -54.96
N ASP A 358 70.20 54.39 -55.94
CA ASP A 358 70.86 55.16 -57.00
C ASP A 358 69.81 55.85 -57.89
N GLU A 359 68.74 55.13 -58.26
CA GLU A 359 67.61 55.72 -59.01
C GLU A 359 66.85 56.74 -58.16
N LEU A 360 66.58 56.44 -56.88
CA LEU A 360 65.96 57.37 -55.95
C LEU A 360 66.88 58.52 -55.62
N GLN A 361 68.19 58.36 -55.67
CA GLN A 361 69.17 59.42 -55.48
C GLN A 361 69.15 60.34 -56.69
N ILE A 362 69.09 59.82 -57.91
CA ILE A 362 68.85 60.62 -59.11
C ILE A 362 67.49 61.32 -59.02
N ARG A 363 66.42 60.62 -58.63
CA ARG A 363 65.09 61.24 -58.44
C ARG A 363 65.04 62.21 -57.27
N LEU A 364 65.83 62.02 -56.23
CA LEU A 364 65.99 62.94 -55.10
C LEU A 364 66.83 64.13 -55.50
N GLU A 365 67.79 63.98 -56.40
CA GLU A 365 68.53 65.08 -57.01
C GLU A 365 67.60 65.88 -57.92
N GLU A 366 66.79 65.23 -58.77
CA GLU A 366 65.73 65.88 -59.56
C GLU A 366 64.68 66.55 -58.66
N GLN A 367 64.23 65.89 -57.60
CA GLN A 367 63.30 66.48 -56.63
C GLN A 367 63.96 67.56 -55.79
N ASN A 368 65.25 67.44 -55.45
CA ASN A 368 66.00 68.48 -54.76
C ASN A 368 66.25 69.66 -55.67
N GLU A 369 66.38 69.48 -56.99
CA GLU A 369 66.39 70.60 -57.94
C GLU A 369 65.02 71.26 -57.97
N VAL A 370 63.92 70.50 -58.01
CA VAL A 370 62.56 71.06 -57.93
C VAL A 370 62.29 71.73 -56.57
N VAL A 371 62.78 71.16 -55.47
CA VAL A 371 62.67 71.71 -54.12
C VAL A 371 63.60 72.91 -53.96
N ALA A 372 64.80 72.91 -54.53
CA ALA A 372 65.69 74.06 -54.56
C ALA A 372 65.08 75.19 -55.38
N GLU A 373 64.47 74.88 -56.53
CA GLU A 373 63.74 75.87 -57.33
C GLU A 373 62.46 76.35 -56.62
N ALA A 374 61.81 75.49 -55.82
CA ALA A 374 60.69 75.88 -54.96
C ALA A 374 61.15 76.68 -53.74
N ILE A 375 62.34 76.39 -53.19
CA ILE A 375 62.98 77.14 -52.11
C ILE A 375 63.44 78.49 -52.64
N GLU A 376 64.05 78.58 -53.82
CA GLU A 376 64.38 79.84 -54.47
C GLU A 376 63.12 80.67 -54.72
N ARG A 377 62.04 80.06 -55.24
CA ARG A 377 60.74 80.73 -55.34
C ARG A 377 60.14 81.10 -53.98
N GLN A 378 60.36 80.29 -52.96
CA GLN A 378 59.90 80.55 -51.60
C GLN A 378 60.72 81.67 -50.96
N GLU A 379 62.02 81.74 -51.19
CA GLU A 379 62.93 82.82 -50.78
C GLU A 379 62.60 84.10 -51.55
N GLU A 380 62.25 84.03 -52.83
CA GLU A 380 61.72 85.18 -53.58
C GLU A 380 60.37 85.64 -53.00
N ASN A 381 59.49 84.71 -52.65
CA ASN A 381 58.20 85.02 -52.03
C ASN A 381 58.33 85.49 -50.59
N GLU A 382 59.30 84.98 -49.82
CA GLU A 382 59.64 85.38 -48.47
C GLU A 382 60.31 86.75 -48.50
N ALA A 383 61.26 86.99 -49.39
CA ALA A 383 61.82 88.32 -49.60
C ALA A 383 60.74 89.33 -50.05
N ARG A 384 59.77 88.89 -50.85
CA ARG A 384 58.61 89.73 -51.22
C ARG A 384 57.65 89.92 -50.05
N ALA A 385 57.44 88.91 -49.22
CA ALA A 385 56.58 88.97 -48.04
C ALA A 385 57.22 89.81 -46.93
N GLU A 386 58.51 89.64 -46.67
CA GLU A 386 59.32 90.49 -45.79
C GLU A 386 59.39 91.91 -46.32
N ALA A 387 59.60 92.13 -47.63
CA ALA A 387 59.56 93.48 -48.18
C ALA A 387 58.16 94.13 -48.02
N ALA A 388 57.09 93.36 -48.21
CA ALA A 388 55.72 93.83 -47.98
C ALA A 388 55.40 94.02 -46.49
N GLU A 389 55.91 93.15 -45.61
CA GLU A 389 55.76 93.26 -44.16
C GLU A 389 56.53 94.45 -43.63
N LEU A 390 57.75 94.68 -44.11
CA LEU A 390 58.59 95.82 -43.77
C LEU A 390 57.99 97.10 -44.35
N GLU A 391 57.39 97.07 -45.56
CA GLU A 391 56.61 98.20 -46.08
C GLU A 391 55.36 98.47 -45.22
N VAL A 392 54.65 97.42 -44.78
CA VAL A 392 53.49 97.56 -43.89
C VAL A 392 53.90 98.04 -42.50
N ASP A 393 55.03 97.59 -41.96
CA ASP A 393 55.54 97.97 -40.66
C ASP A 393 56.14 99.38 -40.70
N GLU A 394 56.77 99.77 -41.81
CA GLU A 394 57.15 101.15 -42.08
C GLU A 394 55.90 102.03 -42.20
N LEU A 395 54.84 101.58 -42.88
CA LEU A 395 53.56 102.30 -42.92
C LEU A 395 52.87 102.33 -41.55
N LYS A 396 52.97 101.29 -40.72
CA LYS A 396 52.48 101.29 -39.33
C LYS A 396 53.29 102.22 -38.46
N SER A 397 54.60 102.26 -38.62
CA SER A 397 55.50 103.18 -37.92
C SER A 397 55.20 104.62 -38.31
N GLN A 398 55.13 104.90 -39.61
CA GLN A 398 54.72 106.19 -40.14
C GLN A 398 53.31 106.57 -39.66
N LEU A 399 52.34 105.65 -39.69
CA LEU A 399 50.98 105.91 -39.21
C LEU A 399 50.95 106.12 -37.69
N ALA A 400 51.76 105.40 -36.92
CA ALA A 400 51.87 105.57 -35.47
C ALA A 400 52.51 106.92 -35.13
N ASP A 401 53.57 107.32 -35.84
CA ASP A 401 54.19 108.63 -35.73
C ASP A 401 53.24 109.75 -36.17
N TYR A 402 52.48 109.55 -37.25
CA TYR A 402 51.44 110.47 -37.69
C TYR A 402 50.29 110.55 -36.66
N GLN A 403 49.89 109.43 -36.06
CA GLN A 403 48.84 109.40 -35.06
C GLN A 403 49.30 110.06 -33.76
N GLN A 404 50.54 109.81 -33.32
CA GLN A 404 51.12 110.49 -32.17
C GLN A 404 51.29 111.99 -32.43
N ALA A 405 51.72 112.38 -33.64
CA ALA A 405 51.78 113.78 -34.06
C ALA A 405 50.38 114.42 -34.10
N LEU A 406 49.37 113.69 -34.57
CA LEU A 406 47.97 114.13 -34.61
C LEU A 406 47.40 114.28 -33.19
N ASP A 407 47.67 113.36 -32.28
CA ASP A 407 47.22 113.41 -30.89
C ASP A 407 47.89 114.58 -30.14
N VAL A 408 49.19 114.82 -30.39
CA VAL A 408 49.90 116.00 -29.88
C VAL A 408 49.35 117.29 -30.49
N GLN A 409 49.05 117.31 -31.79
CA GLN A 409 48.43 118.45 -32.47
C GLN A 409 47.01 118.71 -31.94
N GLN A 410 46.21 117.67 -31.71
CA GLN A 410 44.86 117.77 -31.16
C GLN A 410 44.91 118.27 -29.71
N THR A 411 45.86 117.78 -28.91
CA THR A 411 46.09 118.27 -27.55
C THR A 411 46.48 119.75 -27.56
N ARG A 412 47.41 120.15 -28.45
CA ARG A 412 47.80 121.56 -28.64
C ARG A 412 46.65 122.42 -29.15
N ALA A 413 45.81 121.91 -30.05
CA ALA A 413 44.64 122.63 -30.57
C ALA A 413 43.57 122.82 -29.50
N ILE A 414 43.33 121.82 -28.65
CA ILE A 414 42.43 121.92 -27.48
C ILE A 414 42.97 122.96 -26.50
N GLN A 415 44.26 122.90 -26.16
CA GLN A 415 44.90 123.88 -25.27
C GLN A 415 44.86 125.29 -25.86
N TYR A 416 45.09 125.45 -27.17
CA TYR A 416 45.01 126.73 -27.86
C TYR A 416 43.58 127.30 -27.84
N ASN A 417 42.57 126.48 -28.11
CA ASN A 417 41.16 126.89 -28.03
C ASN A 417 40.75 127.23 -26.59
N GLN A 418 41.23 126.48 -25.60
CA GLN A 418 41.03 126.82 -24.18
C GLN A 418 41.71 128.14 -23.81
N ALA A 419 42.92 128.40 -24.30
CA ALA A 419 43.63 129.66 -24.09
C ALA A 419 42.89 130.84 -24.74
N ILE A 420 42.40 130.69 -25.97
CA ILE A 420 41.56 131.71 -26.63
C ILE A 420 40.24 131.90 -25.89
N ALA A 421 39.58 130.82 -25.45
CA ALA A 421 38.35 130.92 -24.68
C ALA A 421 38.56 131.63 -23.34
N ALA A 422 39.66 131.34 -22.64
CA ALA A 422 40.05 132.02 -21.41
C ALA A 422 40.37 133.50 -21.66
N LEU A 423 41.09 133.82 -22.74
CA LEU A 423 41.40 135.19 -23.13
C LEU A 423 40.13 135.96 -23.50
N ASN A 424 39.23 135.39 -24.30
CA ASN A 424 37.94 136.00 -24.64
C ASN A 424 37.06 136.19 -23.40
N ARG A 425 37.06 135.23 -22.48
CA ARG A 425 36.34 135.35 -21.20
C ARG A 425 36.91 136.47 -20.34
N ALA A 426 38.24 136.63 -20.31
CA ALA A 426 38.89 137.76 -19.64
C ALA A 426 38.59 139.10 -20.34
N LYS A 427 38.55 139.14 -21.68
CA LYS A 427 38.14 140.34 -22.44
C LYS A 427 36.75 140.81 -22.08
N GLU A 428 35.78 139.89 -21.99
CA GLU A 428 34.39 140.19 -21.65
C GLU A 428 34.23 140.63 -20.19
N LEU A 429 34.82 139.89 -19.23
CA LEU A 429 34.68 140.19 -17.80
C LEU A 429 35.43 141.45 -17.37
N CYS A 430 36.59 141.72 -17.97
CA CYS A 430 37.40 142.90 -17.67
C CYS A 430 37.07 144.10 -18.57
N HIS A 431 36.19 143.93 -19.56
CA HIS A 431 35.79 144.93 -20.57
C HIS A 431 36.97 145.53 -21.36
N LEU A 432 37.94 144.69 -21.74
CA LEU A 432 39.14 145.08 -22.50
C LEU A 432 39.19 144.36 -23.85
N PRO A 433 38.64 144.93 -24.95
CA PRO A 433 38.54 144.24 -26.24
C PRO A 433 39.91 143.89 -26.87
N ASP A 434 40.95 144.67 -26.57
CA ASP A 434 42.28 144.52 -27.14
C ASP A 434 43.27 143.74 -26.24
N LEU A 435 42.77 143.00 -25.23
CA LEU A 435 43.61 142.20 -24.32
C LEU A 435 44.39 141.11 -25.09
N THR A 436 45.71 141.05 -24.88
CA THR A 436 46.59 139.99 -25.41
C THR A 436 47.25 139.22 -24.28
N ALA A 437 47.79 138.04 -24.57
CA ALA A 437 48.42 137.19 -23.56
C ALA A 437 49.64 137.86 -22.89
N ASP A 438 50.39 138.67 -23.64
CA ASP A 438 51.60 139.32 -23.15
C ASP A 438 51.31 140.45 -22.14
N CYS A 439 50.22 141.22 -22.33
CA CYS A 439 49.85 142.30 -21.42
C CYS A 439 48.90 141.86 -20.30
N ALA A 440 48.39 140.62 -20.32
CA ALA A 440 47.47 140.10 -19.30
C ALA A 440 48.09 140.01 -17.90
N ALA A 441 49.41 139.83 -17.80
CA ALA A 441 50.12 139.77 -16.51
C ALA A 441 50.04 141.10 -15.73
N GLU A 442 50.24 142.23 -16.41
CA GLU A 442 50.17 143.57 -15.78
C GLU A 442 48.73 143.93 -15.38
N TRP A 443 47.74 143.55 -16.21
CA TRP A 443 46.33 143.75 -15.88
C TRP A 443 45.88 142.90 -14.69
N LEU A 444 46.41 141.70 -14.53
CA LEU A 444 46.11 140.83 -13.39
C LEU A 444 46.53 141.48 -12.07
N GLU A 445 47.74 142.05 -11.99
CA GLU A 445 48.22 142.76 -10.79
C GLU A 445 47.30 143.95 -10.45
N THR A 446 46.80 144.64 -11.47
CA THR A 446 45.87 145.77 -11.31
C THR A 446 44.52 145.33 -10.74
N PHE A 447 43.96 144.21 -11.20
CA PHE A 447 42.70 143.66 -10.66
C PHE A 447 42.88 143.07 -9.25
N GLN A 448 44.00 142.42 -8.96
CA GLN A 448 44.31 141.91 -7.61
C GLN A 448 44.39 143.04 -6.58
N ALA A 449 45.01 144.17 -6.93
CA ALA A 449 45.02 145.35 -6.07
C ALA A 449 43.61 145.89 -5.82
N LYS A 450 42.74 145.86 -6.84
CA LYS A 450 41.34 146.31 -6.71
C LYS A 450 40.48 145.36 -5.85
N GLU A 451 40.71 144.06 -5.95
CA GLU A 451 40.04 143.04 -5.13
C GLU A 451 40.41 143.18 -3.64
N LEU A 452 41.70 143.38 -3.34
CA LEU A 452 42.17 143.60 -1.97
C LEU A 452 41.55 144.87 -1.36
N GLU A 453 41.46 145.97 -2.11
CA GLU A 453 40.80 147.19 -1.62
C GLU A 453 39.31 146.98 -1.29
N ALA A 454 38.60 146.16 -2.09
CA ALA A 454 37.18 145.87 -1.89
C ALA A 454 36.93 144.95 -0.69
N THR A 455 37.77 143.93 -0.51
CA THR A 455 37.70 143.00 0.63
C THR A 455 38.03 143.68 1.95
N GLU A 456 39.03 144.58 1.99
CA GLU A 456 39.33 145.38 3.19
C GLU A 456 38.15 146.27 3.60
N LYS A 457 37.47 146.90 2.63
CA LYS A 457 36.25 147.68 2.90
C LYS A 457 35.11 146.81 3.42
N MET A 458 34.88 145.63 2.84
CA MET A 458 33.84 144.69 3.27
C MET A 458 34.07 144.20 4.72
N LEU A 459 35.32 143.83 5.04
CA LEU A 459 35.68 143.31 6.36
C LEU A 459 35.45 144.34 7.48
N SER A 460 35.69 145.62 7.19
CA SER A 460 35.41 146.71 8.15
C SER A 460 33.91 146.88 8.48
N LEU A 461 33.01 146.47 7.58
CA LEU A 461 31.56 146.58 7.74
C LEU A 461 30.93 145.31 8.33
N GLU A 462 31.55 144.15 8.13
CA GLU A 462 31.04 142.85 8.59
C GLU A 462 30.98 142.73 10.13
N GLN A 463 31.98 143.27 10.85
CA GLN A 463 31.95 143.28 12.33
C GLN A 463 30.75 144.06 12.88
N LYS A 464 30.38 145.17 12.25
CA LYS A 464 29.22 145.98 12.68
C LYS A 464 27.90 145.29 12.38
N MET A 465 27.83 144.56 11.26
CA MET A 465 26.59 143.89 10.84
C MET A 465 26.30 142.62 11.65
N SER A 466 27.31 141.81 11.96
CA SER A 466 27.14 140.57 12.73
C SER A 466 26.67 140.83 14.18
N MET A 467 27.21 141.86 14.83
CA MET A 467 26.77 142.26 16.17
C MET A 467 25.33 142.80 16.18
N ALA A 468 24.90 143.49 15.12
CA ALA A 468 23.53 144.00 15.02
C ALA A 468 22.51 142.87 14.78
N GLN A 469 22.84 141.87 13.94
CA GLN A 469 21.95 140.75 13.63
C GLN A 469 21.74 139.82 14.84
N THR A 470 22.78 139.56 15.62
CA THR A 470 22.70 138.72 16.83
C THR A 470 21.88 139.39 17.94
N ALA A 471 22.03 140.69 18.15
CA ALA A 471 21.23 141.43 19.12
C ALA A 471 19.73 141.46 18.73
N HIS A 472 19.42 141.60 17.44
CA HIS A 472 18.05 141.63 16.95
C HIS A 472 17.35 140.26 17.06
N SER A 473 18.05 139.17 16.72
CA SER A 473 17.47 137.82 16.78
C SER A 473 17.21 137.35 18.22
N GLN A 474 18.11 137.65 19.15
CA GLN A 474 17.91 137.32 20.57
C GLN A 474 16.73 138.07 21.18
N PHE A 475 16.51 139.34 20.79
CA PHE A 475 15.35 140.10 21.24
C PHE A 475 14.03 139.53 20.71
N GLU A 476 13.95 139.19 19.42
CA GLU A 476 12.76 138.55 18.81
C GLU A 476 12.44 137.20 19.48
N GLN A 477 13.45 136.35 19.71
CA GLN A 477 13.26 135.06 20.37
C GLN A 477 12.77 135.20 21.81
N ALA A 478 13.36 136.10 22.59
CA ALA A 478 12.94 136.35 23.96
C ALA A 478 11.51 136.89 24.01
N TYR A 479 11.15 137.83 23.13
CA TYR A 479 9.80 138.38 23.04
C TYR A 479 8.76 137.32 22.69
N GLN A 480 9.03 136.45 21.70
CA GLN A 480 8.13 135.38 21.29
C GLN A 480 7.90 134.35 22.41
N LEU A 481 8.92 134.00 23.20
CA LEU A 481 8.78 133.09 24.34
C LEU A 481 7.88 133.67 25.44
N VAL A 482 7.97 134.97 25.71
CA VAL A 482 7.11 135.64 26.70
C VAL A 482 5.66 135.68 26.21
N VAL A 483 5.45 136.00 24.93
CA VAL A 483 4.12 135.99 24.30
C VAL A 483 3.51 134.58 24.32
N ALA A 484 4.30 133.54 24.10
CA ALA A 484 3.82 132.15 24.07
C ALA A 484 3.32 131.65 25.43
N ILE A 485 3.90 132.12 26.53
CA ILE A 485 3.55 131.62 27.87
C ILE A 485 2.52 132.54 28.56
N ASN A 486 2.58 133.87 28.39
CA ASN A 486 1.64 134.80 29.02
C ASN A 486 0.43 135.17 28.14
N GLY A 487 0.61 135.23 26.81
CA GLY A 487 -0.37 135.76 25.85
C GLY A 487 0.12 137.05 25.16
N PRO A 488 -0.67 137.66 24.26
CA PRO A 488 -0.24 138.84 23.51
C PRO A 488 -0.09 140.08 24.41
N LEU A 489 1.10 140.68 24.40
CA LEU A 489 1.48 141.91 25.11
C LEU A 489 2.32 142.83 24.20
N ALA A 490 2.56 144.08 24.58
CA ALA A 490 3.36 145.01 23.77
C ALA A 490 4.87 144.81 23.94
N ARG A 491 5.68 145.12 22.90
CA ARG A 491 7.16 144.94 22.89
C ARG A 491 7.90 145.66 24.03
N ASN A 492 7.36 146.77 24.50
CA ASN A 492 7.89 147.53 25.64
C ASN A 492 7.53 146.93 27.01
N GLU A 493 6.50 146.09 27.11
CA GLU A 493 6.04 145.48 28.36
C GLU A 493 6.59 144.06 28.57
N ALA A 494 7.21 143.48 27.54
CA ALA A 494 7.70 142.10 27.54
C ALA A 494 8.76 141.78 28.59
N TRP A 495 9.54 142.77 29.02
CA TRP A 495 10.60 142.57 30.01
C TRP A 495 10.05 142.30 31.42
N ASP A 496 9.05 143.05 31.85
CA ASP A 496 8.46 142.91 33.20
C ASP A 496 7.75 141.55 33.34
N VAL A 497 7.06 141.10 32.29
CA VAL A 497 6.31 139.84 32.28
C VAL A 497 7.23 138.62 32.26
N ALA A 498 8.32 138.64 31.47
CA ALA A 498 9.28 137.54 31.40
C ALA A 498 9.85 137.13 32.77
N ARG A 499 10.04 138.12 33.65
CA ARG A 499 10.67 137.94 34.95
C ARG A 499 9.79 137.20 35.95
N GLU A 500 8.47 137.39 35.89
CA GLU A 500 7.52 136.70 36.77
C GLU A 500 7.43 135.21 36.43
N LEU A 501 7.38 134.87 35.14
CA LEU A 501 7.29 133.49 34.66
C LEU A 501 8.50 132.61 35.03
N LEU A 502 9.70 133.19 35.01
CA LEU A 502 10.90 132.45 35.41
C LEU A 502 10.88 132.06 36.90
N ARG A 503 10.15 132.81 37.73
CA ARG A 503 10.03 132.54 39.16
C ARG A 503 9.16 131.31 39.42
N GLU A 504 8.01 131.21 38.75
CA GLU A 504 7.11 130.06 38.85
C GLU A 504 7.74 128.75 38.36
N GLY A 505 8.61 128.82 37.35
CA GLY A 505 9.25 127.63 36.75
C GLY A 505 10.35 126.96 37.59
N VAL A 506 10.84 127.60 38.67
CA VAL A 506 11.85 127.00 39.56
C VAL A 506 11.18 126.06 40.58
N ASP A 507 10.04 126.46 41.13
CA ASP A 507 9.33 125.69 42.17
C ASP A 507 8.81 124.34 41.65
N GLN A 508 8.41 124.27 40.37
CA GLN A 508 7.89 123.04 39.74
C GLN A 508 8.96 121.96 39.49
N ARG A 509 10.22 122.33 39.25
CA ARG A 509 11.29 121.35 38.93
C ARG A 509 11.72 120.52 40.13
N HIS A 510 11.70 121.10 41.33
CA HIS A 510 12.08 120.40 42.56
C HIS A 510 11.16 119.20 42.89
N LEU A 511 9.89 119.23 42.47
CA LEU A 511 8.95 118.13 42.68
C LEU A 511 9.18 116.93 41.74
N ALA A 512 9.78 117.13 40.57
CA ALA A 512 9.91 116.09 39.54
C ALA A 512 11.05 115.09 39.80
N GLU A 513 12.11 115.47 40.53
CA GLU A 513 13.33 114.67 40.66
C GLU A 513 13.20 113.42 41.57
N GLN A 514 12.12 113.29 42.34
CA GLN A 514 11.94 112.17 43.29
C GLN A 514 11.45 110.86 42.64
N VAL A 515 11.17 110.84 41.33
CA VAL A 515 10.49 109.71 40.64
C VAL A 515 11.39 108.49 40.35
N GLN A 516 12.68 108.68 40.03
CA GLN A 516 13.55 107.58 39.58
C GLN A 516 13.98 106.57 40.65
N PRO A 517 14.37 106.98 41.88
CA PRO A 517 14.75 106.04 42.93
C PRO A 517 13.66 105.00 43.27
N LEU A 518 12.39 105.35 43.04
CA LEU A 518 11.23 104.49 43.29
C LEU A 518 11.06 103.38 42.24
N ARG A 519 11.47 103.61 40.98
CA ARG A 519 11.28 102.62 39.89
C ARG A 519 12.22 101.42 40.00
N MET A 520 13.48 101.64 40.37
CA MET A 520 14.51 100.57 40.43
C MET A 520 14.20 99.48 41.46
N ARG A 521 13.59 99.83 42.59
CA ARG A 521 13.23 98.85 43.63
C ARG A 521 12.09 97.92 43.22
N LEU A 522 11.28 98.32 42.23
CA LEU A 522 10.09 97.57 41.83
C LEU A 522 10.43 96.44 40.85
N SER A 523 11.37 96.64 39.93
CA SER A 523 11.73 95.66 38.90
C SER A 523 12.45 94.42 39.44
N GLU A 524 13.25 94.56 40.50
CA GLU A 524 14.06 93.46 41.04
C GLU A 524 13.19 92.39 41.74
N LEU A 525 12.04 92.79 42.28
CA LEU A 525 11.07 91.89 42.91
C LEU A 525 10.25 91.08 41.90
N GLU A 526 9.99 91.62 40.71
CA GLU A 526 9.19 90.95 39.68
C GLU A 526 9.89 89.72 39.07
N GLN A 527 11.23 89.71 39.05
CA GLN A 527 11.99 88.66 38.37
C GLN A 527 12.02 87.33 39.15
N ARG A 528 12.14 87.39 40.49
CA ARG A 528 12.14 86.20 41.38
C ARG A 528 10.81 85.44 41.39
N LEU A 529 9.69 86.13 41.13
CA LEU A 529 8.36 85.54 41.13
C LEU A 529 8.14 84.59 39.92
N ARG A 530 8.78 84.88 38.77
CA ARG A 530 8.58 84.11 37.54
C ARG A 530 9.19 82.71 37.62
N GLU A 531 10.36 82.57 38.23
CA GLU A 531 11.05 81.28 38.38
C GLU A 531 10.27 80.27 39.22
N GLN A 532 9.54 80.73 40.24
CA GLN A 532 8.71 79.86 41.09
C GLN A 532 7.49 79.30 40.34
N GLN A 533 6.88 80.10 39.44
CA GLN A 533 5.67 79.69 38.70
C GLN A 533 5.95 78.62 37.63
N GLU A 534 7.17 78.56 37.06
CA GLU A 534 7.53 77.55 36.07
C GLU A 534 7.69 76.15 36.67
N ALA A 535 8.23 76.05 37.88
CA ALA A 535 8.40 74.79 38.60
C ALA A 535 7.06 74.16 39.03
N GLU A 536 6.09 74.98 39.49
CA GLU A 536 4.73 74.53 39.83
C GLU A 536 3.99 73.96 38.61
N ARG A 537 4.27 74.48 37.41
CA ARG A 537 3.59 74.09 36.18
C ARG A 537 3.95 72.66 35.73
N LEU A 538 5.21 72.26 35.87
CA LEU A 538 5.70 70.93 35.50
C LEU A 538 5.13 69.83 36.43
N LEU A 539 4.99 70.12 37.72
CA LEU A 539 4.36 69.22 38.71
C LEU A 539 2.87 69.01 38.41
N ALA A 540 2.16 70.08 38.02
CA ALA A 540 0.74 70.00 37.65
C ALA A 540 0.49 69.14 36.38
N ASP A 541 1.39 69.21 35.40
CA ASP A 541 1.27 68.42 34.16
C ASP A 541 1.48 66.91 34.39
N PHE A 542 2.32 66.53 35.36
CA PHE A 542 2.51 65.13 35.75
C PHE A 542 1.25 64.56 36.47
N CYS A 543 0.69 65.33 37.41
CA CYS A 543 -0.53 64.95 38.13
C CYS A 543 -1.75 64.79 37.20
N LYS A 544 -1.86 65.60 36.14
CA LYS A 544 -2.96 65.48 35.16
C LYS A 544 -2.93 64.19 34.34
N ARG A 545 -1.77 63.64 34.01
CA ARG A 545 -1.66 62.46 33.13
C ARG A 545 -2.04 61.14 33.81
N GLN A 546 -1.86 61.03 35.13
CA GLN A 546 -2.17 59.82 35.89
C GLN A 546 -3.53 59.85 36.62
N GLY A 547 -4.28 60.96 36.51
CA GLY A 547 -5.65 61.06 37.01
C GLY A 547 -5.80 60.96 38.54
N LYS A 548 -4.69 61.09 39.27
CA LYS A 548 -4.58 61.13 40.73
C LYS A 548 -3.49 62.14 41.10
N ASN A 549 -3.72 62.95 42.13
CA ASN A 549 -2.73 63.88 42.65
C ASN A 549 -1.72 63.10 43.50
N PHE A 550 -0.45 63.15 43.11
CA PHE A 550 0.64 62.59 43.90
C PHE A 550 1.39 63.74 44.56
N ASP A 551 1.49 63.70 45.88
CA ASP A 551 2.40 64.59 46.60
C ASP A 551 3.84 64.14 46.39
N ILE A 552 4.78 65.09 46.53
CA ILE A 552 6.20 64.91 46.16
C ILE A 552 6.80 63.65 46.82
N ASP A 553 6.36 63.30 48.03
CA ASP A 553 6.88 62.18 48.81
C ASP A 553 6.23 60.82 48.46
N GLU A 554 5.11 60.79 47.72
CA GLU A 554 4.40 59.56 47.34
C GLU A 554 4.80 59.03 45.94
N LEU A 555 5.58 59.82 45.19
CA LEU A 555 6.08 59.48 43.85
C LEU A 555 7.01 58.25 43.84
N GLU A 556 7.80 58.03 44.90
CA GLU A 556 8.72 56.89 44.99
C GLU A 556 7.97 55.56 45.27
N ALA A 557 6.94 55.58 46.12
CA ALA A 557 6.15 54.40 46.44
C ALA A 557 5.32 53.91 45.25
N LEU A 558 4.79 54.84 44.44
CA LEU A 558 4.04 54.50 43.23
C LEU A 558 4.89 53.83 42.14
N HIS A 559 6.18 54.16 42.10
CA HIS A 559 7.12 53.54 41.18
C HIS A 559 7.30 52.04 41.49
N GLN A 560 7.44 51.70 42.78
CA GLN A 560 7.59 50.31 43.24
C GLN A 560 6.31 49.48 43.04
N GLU A 561 5.12 50.08 43.17
CA GLU A 561 3.84 49.40 42.90
C GLU A 561 3.67 49.02 41.43
N LEU A 562 4.11 49.88 40.51
CA LEU A 562 4.06 49.61 39.07
C LEU A 562 5.03 48.51 38.66
N GLU A 563 6.21 48.42 39.27
CA GLU A 563 7.17 47.33 39.04
C GLU A 563 6.63 45.97 39.53
N ALA A 564 6.01 45.91 40.72
CA ALA A 564 5.40 44.68 41.23
C ALA A 564 4.26 44.15 40.34
N ARG A 565 3.50 45.06 39.73
CA ARG A 565 2.39 44.71 38.82
C ARG A 565 2.89 44.13 37.50
N ILE A 566 4.02 44.62 36.99
CA ILE A 566 4.68 44.07 35.80
C ILE A 566 5.17 42.64 36.07
N ALA A 567 5.76 42.38 37.24
CA ALA A 567 6.22 41.03 37.61
C ALA A 567 5.05 40.01 37.70
N SER A 568 3.91 40.41 38.27
CA SER A 568 2.73 39.52 38.35
C SER A 568 2.13 39.17 36.97
N LEU A 569 2.20 40.10 36.02
CA LEU A 569 1.74 39.87 34.65
C LEU A 569 2.69 38.93 33.90
N SER A 570 4.00 38.97 34.17
CA SER A 570 4.94 38.02 33.54
C SER A 570 4.72 36.57 33.99
N ASP A 571 4.37 36.31 35.25
CA ASP A 571 4.08 34.95 35.74
C ASP A 571 2.77 34.40 35.18
N SER A 572 1.77 35.26 34.94
CA SER A 572 0.52 34.83 34.30
C SER A 572 0.73 34.36 32.84
N VAL A 573 1.73 34.93 32.15
CA VAL A 573 2.06 34.57 30.76
C VAL A 573 2.87 33.26 30.69
N SER A 574 3.62 32.90 31.74
CA SER A 574 4.36 31.63 31.77
C SER A 574 3.44 30.43 32.02
N ASN A 575 2.48 30.53 32.94
CA ASN A 575 1.51 29.47 33.22
C ASN A 575 0.61 29.16 32.02
N ALA A 576 0.17 30.18 31.27
CA ALA A 576 -0.60 30.00 30.03
C ALA A 576 0.20 29.29 28.91
N ARG A 577 1.55 29.30 28.97
CA ARG A 577 2.40 28.55 28.04
C ARG A 577 2.48 27.06 28.39
N GLU A 578 2.44 26.68 29.66
CA GLU A 578 2.51 25.27 30.11
C GLU A 578 1.21 24.50 29.80
N GLU A 579 0.04 25.09 30.04
CA GLU A 579 -1.27 24.48 29.70
C GLU A 579 -1.39 24.20 28.18
N ARG A 580 -0.84 25.09 27.35
CA ARG A 580 -0.83 24.94 25.89
C ARG A 580 0.10 23.80 25.42
N MET A 581 1.12 23.46 26.21
CA MET A 581 2.04 22.36 25.91
C MET A 581 1.44 20.99 26.27
N ALA A 582 0.68 20.91 27.37
CA ALA A 582 -0.04 19.70 27.80
C ALA A 582 -1.14 19.27 26.82
N LEU A 583 -1.96 20.22 26.34
CA LEU A 583 -3.01 19.96 25.33
C LEU A 583 -2.46 19.47 23.98
N ARG A 584 -1.21 19.81 23.63
CA ARG A 584 -0.53 19.28 22.43
C ARG A 584 -0.11 17.81 22.58
N GLN A 585 0.36 17.39 23.76
CA GLN A 585 0.74 16.01 24.01
C GLN A 585 -0.46 15.05 24.03
N GLU A 586 -1.62 15.49 24.57
CA GLU A 586 -2.86 14.70 24.50
C GLU A 586 -3.34 14.51 23.04
N GLN A 587 -3.16 15.52 22.19
CA GLN A 587 -3.54 15.47 20.78
C GLN A 587 -2.68 14.47 19.98
N GLU A 588 -1.38 14.39 20.25
CA GLU A 588 -0.45 13.42 19.62
C GLU A 588 -0.68 11.98 20.10
N GLN A 589 -1.06 11.78 21.38
CA GLN A 589 -1.43 10.46 21.90
C GLN A 589 -2.74 9.93 21.30
N LEU A 590 -3.73 10.79 21.05
CA LEU A 590 -4.98 10.41 20.38
C LEU A 590 -4.78 10.07 18.90
N GLN A 591 -3.93 10.83 18.18
CA GLN A 591 -3.61 10.55 16.77
C GLN A 591 -2.84 9.23 16.57
N SER A 592 -1.87 8.91 17.44
CA SER A 592 -1.14 7.64 17.39
C SER A 592 -2.02 6.43 17.72
N ARG A 593 -3.00 6.58 18.62
CA ARG A 593 -3.98 5.54 18.96
C ARG A 593 -4.95 5.26 17.81
N ILE A 594 -5.40 6.29 17.09
CA ILE A 594 -6.23 6.17 15.88
C ILE A 594 -5.48 5.44 14.75
N GLN A 595 -4.21 5.76 14.50
CA GLN A 595 -3.39 5.06 13.51
C GLN A 595 -3.18 3.57 13.86
N SER A 596 -2.98 3.25 15.14
CA SER A 596 -2.79 1.85 15.59
C SER A 596 -4.04 0.98 15.47
N LEU A 597 -5.23 1.57 15.63
CA LEU A 597 -6.52 0.87 15.51
C LEU A 597 -6.92 0.66 14.04
N MET A 598 -6.53 1.57 13.13
CA MET A 598 -6.76 1.41 11.68
C MET A 598 -5.90 0.33 11.02
N GLN A 599 -4.74 -0.05 11.58
CA GLN A 599 -3.85 -1.07 11.01
C GLN A 599 -4.08 -2.50 11.55
N ARG A 600 -5.01 -2.73 12.50
CA ARG A 600 -5.08 -4.00 13.25
C ARG A 600 -6.45 -4.70 13.35
N ALA A 601 -7.42 -4.39 12.50
CA ALA A 601 -8.61 -5.26 12.36
C ALA A 601 -9.05 -5.33 10.89
N PRO A 602 -9.32 -6.54 10.35
CA PRO A 602 -8.89 -6.96 9.01
C PRO A 602 -10.04 -6.94 7.98
N VAL A 603 -9.77 -7.46 6.77
CA VAL A 603 -10.71 -8.05 5.77
C VAL A 603 -12.21 -7.92 6.08
#